data_AF-A0A529N897-F1
#
_entry.id   AF-A0A529N897-F1
#
_cell.length_a   1.000
_cell.length_b   1.000
_cell.length_c   1.000
_cell.angle_alpha   90.00
_cell.angle_beta   90.00
_cell.angle_gamma   90.00
#
_symmetry.space_group_name_H-M   'P 1'
#
loop_
_entity.id
_entity.type
_entity.pdbx_description
1 polymer ?
#
loop_
_entity_poly.entity_id
_entity_poly.type
_entity_poly.pdbx_seq_one_letter_code
_entity_poly.pdbx_strand_id
1 'polypeptide(L)'
;EMLNILDERGFPVSEVVALASRRSQGTEVSFGDRTLKVKALDTYDFSDTDICVMSAGGNVSKEWSPKIGKQGCVVIDNSSAFRYD
;
A
#
# COMPACT_ATOMS: atom_id res chain seq x y z
N GLU A 1 4.61 9.43 6.25
CA GLU A 1 6.01 9.00 6.49
C GLU A 1 6.52 8.07 5.39
N MET A 2 5.94 6.88 5.16
CA MET A 2 6.43 5.94 4.12
C MET A 2 6.58 6.56 2.71
N LEU A 3 5.56 7.26 2.21
CA LEU A 3 5.63 7.92 0.90
C LEU A 3 6.77 8.95 0.84
N ASN A 4 6.95 9.76 1.89
CA ASN A 4 8.04 10.74 1.95
C ASN A 4 9.41 10.05 1.89
N ILE A 5 9.62 8.97 2.65
CA ILE A 5 10.90 8.24 2.65
C ILE A 5 11.19 7.59 1.30
N LEU A 6 10.16 7.02 0.63
CA LEU A 6 10.32 6.44 -0.70
C LEU A 6 10.75 7.50 -1.73
N ASP A 7 10.22 8.72 -1.61
CA ASP A 7 10.57 9.86 -2.46
C ASP A 7 11.98 10.39 -2.15
N GLU A 8 12.28 10.67 -0.89
CA GLU A 8 13.60 11.16 -0.43
C GLU A 8 14.74 10.22 -0.84
N ARG A 9 14.48 8.91 -0.87
CA ARG A 9 15.47 7.90 -1.28
C ARG A 9 15.56 7.70 -2.79
N GLY A 10 14.73 8.38 -3.58
CA GLY A 10 14.62 8.17 -5.01
C GLY A 10 14.31 6.72 -5.37
N PHE A 11 13.44 6.07 -4.58
CA PHE A 11 13.15 4.65 -4.77
C PHE A 11 12.60 4.42 -6.18
N PRO A 12 13.20 3.51 -6.99
CA PRO A 12 12.87 3.41 -8.40
C PRO A 12 11.50 2.74 -8.60
N VAL A 13 10.49 3.56 -8.92
CA VAL A 13 9.10 3.12 -9.17
C VAL A 13 8.57 3.73 -10.46
N SER A 14 7.90 2.91 -11.26
CA SER A 14 7.14 3.35 -12.44
C SER A 14 5.83 4.02 -12.04
N GLU A 15 5.13 3.48 -11.04
CA GLU A 15 3.86 3.99 -10.51
C GLU A 15 3.82 3.89 -8.98
N VAL A 16 3.11 4.83 -8.34
CA VAL A 16 2.75 4.74 -6.92
C VAL A 16 1.27 4.99 -6.74
N VAL A 17 0.61 4.07 -6.05
CA VAL A 17 -0.82 4.16 -5.73
C VAL A 17 -1.00 4.24 -4.22
N ALA A 18 -1.67 5.31 -3.76
CA ALA A 18 -2.05 5.45 -2.36
C ALA A 18 -3.40 4.74 -2.11
N LEU A 19 -3.41 3.79 -1.17
CA LEU A 19 -4.60 3.00 -0.81
C LEU A 19 -4.98 3.23 0.65
N ALA A 20 -6.29 3.32 0.92
CA ALA A 20 -6.83 3.40 2.28
C ALA A 20 -8.23 2.80 2.36
N SER A 21 -8.86 2.89 3.54
CA SER A 21 -10.28 2.56 3.69
C SER A 21 -11.17 3.50 2.87
N ARG A 22 -12.39 3.06 2.51
CA ARG A 22 -13.39 3.89 1.79
C ARG A 22 -13.62 5.28 2.41
N ARG A 23 -13.49 5.42 3.74
CA ARG A 23 -13.64 6.72 4.42
C ARG A 23 -12.68 7.79 3.90
N SER A 24 -11.51 7.37 3.43
CA SER A 24 -10.40 8.22 3.00
C SER A 24 -10.27 8.23 1.47
N GLN A 25 -11.17 7.56 0.75
CA GLN A 25 -11.12 7.56 -0.70
C GLN A 25 -11.31 8.99 -1.23
N GLY A 26 -10.46 9.37 -2.17
CA GLY A 26 -10.50 10.68 -2.80
C GLY A 26 -9.76 11.78 -2.05
N THR A 27 -9.26 11.53 -0.83
CA THR A 27 -8.30 12.44 -0.20
C THR A 27 -6.99 12.45 -1.00
N GLU A 28 -6.19 13.49 -0.81
CA GLU A 28 -4.92 13.65 -1.51
C GLU A 28 -3.75 13.46 -0.54
N VAL A 29 -2.69 12.82 -1.03
CA VAL A 29 -1.42 12.66 -0.32
C VAL A 29 -0.27 12.96 -1.26
N SER A 30 0.83 13.50 -0.72
CA SER A 30 2.02 13.82 -1.51
C SER A 30 2.95 12.62 -1.67
N PHE A 31 3.62 12.56 -2.81
CA PHE A 31 4.76 11.70 -3.08
C PHE A 31 5.79 12.51 -3.88
N GLY A 32 6.69 13.17 -3.14
CA GLY A 32 7.51 14.25 -3.67
C GLY A 32 6.67 15.39 -4.21
N ASP A 33 7.00 15.84 -5.41
CA ASP A 33 6.25 16.88 -6.13
C ASP A 33 4.92 16.39 -6.73
N ARG A 34 4.61 15.09 -6.60
CA ARG A 34 3.35 14.51 -7.10
C ARG A 34 2.28 14.50 -6.02
N THR A 35 1.05 14.79 -6.42
CA THR A 35 -0.15 14.58 -5.60
C THR A 35 -0.87 13.31 -6.06
N LEU A 36 -1.08 12.38 -5.13
CA LEU A 36 -1.77 11.12 -5.36
C LEU A 36 -3.18 11.18 -4.77
N LYS A 37 -4.19 10.81 -5.56
CA LYS A 37 -5.56 10.62 -5.07
C LYS A 37 -5.71 9.22 -4.48
N VAL A 38 -6.13 9.16 -3.22
CA VAL A 38 -6.29 7.89 -2.49
C VAL A 38 -7.41 7.04 -3.10
N LYS A 39 -7.10 5.79 -3.46
CA LYS A 39 -8.09 4.79 -3.91
C LYS A 39 -8.50 3.89 -2.73
N ALA A 40 -9.65 3.22 -2.85
CA ALA A 40 -10.11 2.27 -1.83
C ALA A 40 -9.36 0.94 -1.96
N LEU A 41 -8.79 0.46 -0.85
CA LEU A 41 -8.06 -0.81 -0.77
C LEU A 41 -8.88 -1.99 -1.30
N ASP A 42 -10.16 -2.03 -0.96
CA ASP A 42 -11.01 -3.20 -1.16
C ASP A 42 -11.57 -3.36 -2.58
N THR A 43 -11.33 -2.38 -3.44
CA THR A 43 -11.70 -2.40 -4.86
C THR A 43 -10.49 -2.24 -5.78
N TYR A 44 -9.27 -2.20 -5.22
CA TYR A 44 -8.06 -2.07 -6.02
C TYR A 44 -7.62 -3.44 -6.55
N ASP A 45 -7.24 -3.49 -7.83
CA ASP A 45 -6.70 -4.67 -8.49
C ASP A 45 -5.19 -4.69 -8.32
N PHE A 46 -4.67 -5.76 -7.73
CA PHE A 46 -3.24 -5.93 -7.44
C PHE A 46 -2.53 -6.81 -8.48
N SER A 47 -3.24 -7.26 -9.53
CA SER A 47 -2.67 -8.17 -10.55
C SER A 47 -1.48 -7.61 -11.32
N ASP A 48 -1.37 -6.27 -11.39
CA ASP A 48 -0.25 -5.55 -12.02
C ASP A 48 0.55 -4.73 -10.99
N THR A 49 0.59 -5.18 -9.73
CA THR A 49 1.33 -4.50 -8.65
C THR A 49 2.46 -5.39 -8.13
N ASP A 50 3.71 -4.93 -8.27
CA ASP A 50 4.88 -5.69 -7.82
C ASP A 50 4.98 -5.77 -6.28
N ILE A 51 4.80 -4.64 -5.59
CA ILE A 51 5.04 -4.50 -4.15
C ILE A 51 3.87 -3.75 -3.49
N CYS A 52 3.37 -4.29 -2.38
CA CYS A 52 2.46 -3.61 -1.48
C CYS A 52 3.14 -3.41 -0.11
N VAL A 53 3.38 -2.15 0.25
CA VAL A 53 3.84 -1.81 1.61
C VAL A 53 2.61 -1.60 2.50
N MET A 54 2.32 -2.60 3.34
CA MET A 54 1.15 -2.62 4.20
C MET A 54 1.45 -1.94 5.55
N SER A 55 0.68 -0.91 5.88
CA SER A 55 0.73 -0.22 7.17
C SER A 55 -0.66 0.20 7.66
N ALA A 56 -1.66 -0.65 7.43
CA ALA A 56 -3.07 -0.39 7.76
C ALA A 56 -3.53 -1.03 9.09
N GLY A 57 -2.60 -1.60 9.86
CA GLY A 57 -2.88 -2.28 11.13
C GLY A 57 -3.10 -3.80 10.98
N GLY A 58 -2.94 -4.52 12.09
CA GLY A 58 -2.86 -5.99 12.08
C GLY A 58 -4.12 -6.70 11.57
N ASN A 59 -5.32 -6.21 11.91
CA ASN A 59 -6.56 -6.82 11.44
C ASN A 59 -6.73 -6.69 9.92
N VAL A 60 -6.44 -5.51 9.38
CA VAL A 60 -6.48 -5.29 7.92
C VAL A 60 -5.43 -6.13 7.23
N SER A 61 -4.22 -6.21 7.79
CA SER A 61 -3.15 -7.03 7.22
C SER A 61 -3.51 -8.52 7.18
N LYS A 62 -4.03 -9.09 8.29
CA LYS A 62 -4.46 -10.49 8.33
C LYS A 62 -5.48 -10.83 7.25
N GLU A 63 -6.39 -9.91 6.97
CA GLU A 63 -7.41 -10.11 5.96
C GLU A 63 -6.87 -9.92 4.53
N TRP A 64 -6.11 -8.86 4.29
CA TRP A 64 -5.79 -8.40 2.94
C TRP A 64 -4.45 -8.90 2.43
N SER A 65 -3.43 -9.02 3.28
CA SER A 65 -2.09 -9.45 2.85
C SER A 65 -2.11 -10.80 2.12
N PRO A 66 -2.85 -11.84 2.58
CA PRO A 66 -2.97 -13.09 1.83
C PRO A 66 -3.74 -12.94 0.50
N LYS A 67 -4.75 -12.06 0.43
CA LYS A 67 -5.53 -11.80 -0.80
C LYS A 67 -4.70 -11.07 -1.85
N ILE A 68 -3.88 -10.12 -1.41
CA ILE A 68 -2.94 -9.37 -2.25
C ILE A 68 -1.82 -10.29 -2.74
N GLY A 69 -1.21 -11.08 -1.84
CA GLY A 69 -0.17 -12.05 -2.20
C GLY A 69 -0.62 -13.08 -3.24
N LYS A 70 -1.89 -13.53 -3.17
CA LYS A 70 -2.48 -14.44 -4.16
C LYS A 70 -2.60 -13.85 -5.57
N GLN A 71 -2.54 -12.53 -5.71
CA GLN A 71 -2.55 -11.84 -7.02
C GLN A 71 -1.15 -11.65 -7.60
N GLY A 72 -0.10 -12.14 -6.93
CA GLY A 72 1.30 -12.05 -7.38
C GLY A 72 2.08 -10.87 -6.77
N CYS A 73 1.40 -10.01 -6.01
CA CYS A 73 2.02 -8.85 -5.36
C CYS A 73 2.80 -9.26 -4.09
N VAL A 74 4.06 -8.80 -3.96
CA VAL A 74 4.86 -9.01 -2.74
C VAL A 74 4.38 -8.07 -1.65
N VAL A 75 3.86 -8.62 -0.56
CA VAL A 75 3.39 -7.82 0.58
C VAL A 75 4.49 -7.68 1.63
N ILE A 76 4.84 -6.44 1.94
CA ILE A 76 5.75 -6.07 3.03
C ILE A 76 4.90 -5.43 4.13
N ASP A 77 4.63 -6.19 5.19
CA ASP A 77 3.73 -5.75 6.27
C ASP A 77 4.50 -5.20 7.48
N ASN A 78 4.25 -3.93 7.79
CA ASN A 78 4.80 -3.24 8.96
C ASN A 78 4.03 -3.54 10.26
N SER A 79 2.90 -4.26 10.18
CA SER A 79 2.16 -4.70 11.36
C SER A 79 2.87 -5.86 12.10
N SER A 80 2.28 -6.30 13.22
CA SER A 80 2.72 -7.50 13.92
C SER A 80 2.04 -8.79 13.44
N ALA A 81 1.15 -8.71 12.44
CA ALA A 81 0.25 -9.80 12.06
C ALA A 81 0.98 -11.09 11.68
N PHE A 82 2.09 -10.99 10.94
CA PHE A 82 2.79 -12.13 10.33
C PHE A 82 4.24 -12.30 10.83
N ARG A 83 4.64 -11.63 11.92
CA ARG A 83 6.04 -11.67 12.38
C ARG A 83 6.50 -13.04 12.90
N TYR A 84 5.55 -13.90 13.25
CA TYR A 84 5.79 -15.21 13.87
C TYR A 84 5.04 -16.34 13.15
N ASP A 85 4.53 -16.06 11.94
CA ASP A 85 3.90 -17.07 11.08
C ASP A 85 4.95 -17.84 10.27
#